data_AF-A0A962QPW8-F1
#
_entry.id   AF-A0A962QPW8-F1
#
_cell.length_a   1.000
_cell.length_b   1.000
_cell.length_c   1.000
_cell.angle_alpha   90.00
_cell.angle_beta   90.00
_cell.angle_gamma   90.00
#
_symmetry.space_group_name_H-M   'P 1'
#
loop_
_entity.id
_entity.type
_entity.pdbx_description
1 polymer ?
#
loop_
_entity_poly.entity_id
_entity_poly.type
_entity_poly.pdbx_seq_one_letter_code
_entity_poly.pdbx_strand_id
1 'polypeptide(L)'
;MQRISASVSPEGSLEVLSQMEVRTLLDTSARGLYRLFRSCALAVLNSGSHTDDAREIFNTYRDFGINLMQRNQGIKLRLENAPAAAFVDGKMIQGIREHLFAVLRDIIYTHNEIQGDPTLDLSKSEHMTSAVFHILRNARVLRPSVDPNIVVCWGGHSIGREEYDYTKEVGYQFGLRGLDVCTGCGPGAMKGPMKGATIGHAKQRIAGGRYLGLTEPGIIASEPPNPIVNELVILPDIEKRLEAF
;
A
#
# COMPACT_ATOMS: atom_id res chain seq x y z
N MET A 1 -4.18 23.66 3.81
CA MET A 1 -3.23 22.65 4.31
C MET A 1 -1.82 23.01 3.83
N GLN A 2 -0.79 22.75 4.65
CA GLN A 2 0.60 22.98 4.27
C GLN A 2 1.04 21.95 3.22
N ARG A 3 1.84 22.39 2.25
CA ARG A 3 2.34 21.59 1.13
C ARG A 3 3.86 21.56 1.13
N ILE A 4 4.45 20.44 0.76
CA ILE A 4 5.90 20.24 0.70
C ILE A 4 6.29 19.63 -0.64
N SER A 5 7.36 20.14 -1.24
CA SER A 5 8.00 19.52 -2.40
C SER A 5 9.26 18.80 -1.94
N ALA A 6 9.41 17.54 -2.34
CA ALA A 6 10.45 16.66 -1.84
C ALA A 6 10.92 15.68 -2.90
N SER A 7 12.05 15.04 -2.62
CA SER A 7 12.71 14.14 -3.55
C SER A 7 13.05 12.87 -2.78
N VAL A 8 12.34 11.78 -3.06
CA VAL A 8 12.38 10.53 -2.29
C VAL A 8 12.93 9.39 -3.14
N SER A 9 13.85 8.62 -2.55
CA SER A 9 14.45 7.44 -3.14
C SER A 9 13.92 6.18 -2.47
N PRO A 10 13.81 5.05 -3.19
CA PRO A 10 13.41 3.77 -2.60
C PRO A 10 14.43 3.32 -1.55
N GLU A 11 13.98 2.46 -0.64
CA GLU A 11 14.88 1.66 0.19
C GLU A 11 14.82 0.20 -0.24
N GLY A 12 15.99 -0.41 -0.43
CA GLY A 12 16.12 -1.77 -0.93
C GLY A 12 15.86 -1.90 -2.44
N SER A 13 15.61 -3.14 -2.88
CA SER A 13 15.80 -3.64 -4.24
C SER A 13 14.85 -3.12 -5.35
N LEU A 14 14.06 -2.07 -5.12
CA LEU A 14 13.37 -1.34 -6.22
C LEU A 14 14.40 -0.43 -6.91
N GLU A 15 15.52 -1.01 -7.33
CA GLU A 15 16.71 -0.26 -7.68
C GLU A 15 16.76 0.10 -9.16
N VAL A 16 16.05 -0.62 -10.04
CA VAL A 16 16.17 -0.41 -11.48
C VAL A 16 14.84 -0.63 -12.19
N LEU A 17 14.34 0.42 -12.85
CA LEU A 17 13.29 0.32 -13.87
C LEU A 17 13.95 0.48 -15.25
N SER A 18 13.46 -0.28 -16.21
CA SER A 18 13.78 -0.13 -17.63
C SER A 18 13.24 1.19 -18.19
N GLN A 19 13.85 1.69 -19.27
CA GLN A 19 13.34 2.88 -19.98
C GLN A 19 11.90 2.73 -20.46
N MET A 20 11.47 1.50 -20.76
CA MET A 20 10.10 1.21 -21.17
C MET A 20 9.12 1.38 -20.02
N GLU A 21 9.40 0.82 -18.85
CA GLU A 21 8.55 0.98 -17.66
C GLU A 21 8.43 2.45 -17.24
N VAL A 22 9.53 3.21 -17.32
CA VAL A 22 9.52 4.65 -17.07
C VAL A 22 8.60 5.38 -18.05
N ARG A 23 8.66 5.08 -19.35
CA ARG A 23 7.80 5.71 -20.36
C ARG A 23 6.33 5.38 -20.14
N THR A 24 5.99 4.13 -19.83
CA THR A 24 4.62 3.70 -19.55
C THR A 24 4.03 4.43 -18.34
N LEU A 25 4.83 4.63 -17.28
CA LEU A 25 4.43 5.38 -16.10
C LEU A 25 4.24 6.88 -16.34
N LEU A 26 5.15 7.48 -17.12
CA LEU A 26 5.10 8.91 -17.43
C LEU A 26 4.08 9.24 -18.52
N ASP A 27 3.45 8.24 -19.14
CA ASP A 27 2.39 8.48 -20.11
C ASP A 27 1.17 9.12 -19.41
N THR A 28 0.92 10.39 -19.74
CA THR A 28 -0.22 11.17 -19.27
C THR A 28 -1.46 11.02 -20.16
N SER A 29 -1.39 10.20 -21.20
CA SER A 29 -2.54 9.89 -22.05
C SER A 29 -3.68 9.26 -21.25
N ALA A 30 -4.88 9.22 -21.82
CA ALA A 30 -6.03 8.57 -21.18
C ALA A 30 -5.82 7.06 -20.93
N ARG A 31 -4.84 6.44 -21.61
CA ARG A 31 -4.46 5.03 -21.44
C ARG A 31 -3.23 4.86 -20.55
N GLY A 32 -2.57 5.94 -20.17
CA GLY A 32 -1.33 5.91 -19.41
C GLY A 32 -1.55 5.73 -17.91
N LEU A 33 -0.53 5.20 -17.22
CA LEU A 33 -0.61 4.86 -15.79
C LEU A 33 -0.45 6.06 -14.87
N TYR A 34 -0.04 7.22 -15.39
CA TYR A 34 0.29 8.38 -14.56
C TYR A 34 -0.84 8.80 -13.63
N ARG A 35 -2.09 8.87 -14.14
CA ARG A 35 -3.23 9.30 -13.32
C ARG A 35 -3.53 8.33 -12.19
N LEU A 36 -3.46 7.03 -12.48
CA LEU A 36 -3.65 5.96 -11.50
C LEU A 36 -2.55 6.03 -10.43
N PHE A 37 -1.28 6.08 -10.86
CA PHE A 37 -0.13 6.19 -9.97
C PHE A 37 -0.20 7.45 -9.09
N ARG A 38 -0.49 8.61 -9.68
CA ARG A 38 -0.66 9.88 -8.96
C ARG A 38 -1.76 9.77 -7.91
N SER A 39 -2.90 9.18 -8.25
CA SER A 39 -4.03 9.06 -7.32
C SER A 39 -3.72 8.15 -6.14
N CYS A 40 -3.14 6.96 -6.41
CA CYS A 40 -2.73 6.04 -5.35
C CYS A 40 -1.60 6.60 -4.48
N ALA A 41 -0.63 7.30 -5.08
CA ALA A 41 0.44 7.96 -4.33
C ALA A 41 -0.09 9.08 -3.42
N LEU A 42 -1.05 9.88 -3.89
CA LEU A 42 -1.68 10.91 -3.07
C LEU A 42 -2.47 10.31 -1.90
N ALA A 43 -3.18 9.20 -2.13
CA ALA A 43 -3.88 8.47 -1.09
C ALA A 43 -2.92 8.01 0.02
N VAL A 44 -1.79 7.40 -0.35
CA VAL A 44 -0.73 6.99 0.59
C VAL A 44 -0.15 8.18 1.37
N LEU A 45 0.15 9.28 0.69
CA LEU A 45 0.69 10.50 1.31
C LEU A 45 -0.29 11.17 2.27
N ASN A 46 -1.59 10.94 2.09
CA ASN A 46 -2.63 11.48 2.95
C ASN A 46 -3.03 10.49 4.08
N SER A 47 -2.24 9.42 4.27
CA SER A 47 -2.43 8.49 5.39
C SER A 47 -2.38 9.23 6.73
N GLY A 48 -3.43 9.08 7.53
CA GLY A 48 -3.57 9.76 8.82
C GLY A 48 -4.34 11.07 8.80
N SER A 49 -4.87 11.53 7.66
CA SER A 49 -5.89 12.59 7.69
C SER A 49 -7.17 12.08 8.36
N HIS A 50 -7.87 12.97 9.06
CA HIS A 50 -9.18 12.68 9.65
C HIS A 50 -10.35 12.81 8.66
N THR A 51 -10.05 12.99 7.37
CA THR A 51 -11.03 13.15 6.31
C THR A 51 -11.35 11.79 5.70
N ASP A 52 -12.62 11.38 5.76
CA ASP A 52 -13.10 10.13 5.17
C ASP A 52 -13.61 10.31 3.72
N ASP A 53 -13.62 11.55 3.20
CA ASP A 53 -14.00 11.85 1.81
C ASP A 53 -12.79 11.97 0.88
N ALA A 54 -12.58 10.93 0.06
CA ALA A 54 -11.56 10.90 -0.98
C ALA A 54 -11.64 12.11 -1.94
N ARG A 55 -12.85 12.62 -2.23
CA ARG A 55 -13.03 13.75 -3.15
C ARG A 55 -12.46 15.04 -2.57
N GLU A 56 -12.61 15.26 -1.27
CA GLU A 56 -12.04 16.42 -0.59
C GLU A 56 -10.51 16.42 -0.68
N ILE A 57 -9.89 15.24 -0.52
CA ILE A 57 -8.44 15.06 -0.66
C ILE A 57 -7.98 15.45 -2.06
N PHE A 58 -8.61 14.87 -3.10
CA PHE A 58 -8.25 15.17 -4.49
C PHE A 58 -8.52 16.62 -4.87
N ASN A 59 -9.54 17.26 -4.30
CA ASN A 59 -9.83 18.68 -4.50
C ASN A 59 -8.81 19.60 -3.82
N THR A 60 -8.37 19.24 -2.61
CA THR A 60 -7.40 20.01 -1.83
C THR A 60 -6.01 19.97 -2.45
N TYR A 61 -5.64 18.83 -3.04
CA TYR A 61 -4.34 18.57 -3.66
C TYR A 61 -4.45 18.38 -5.19
N ARG A 62 -5.26 19.23 -5.85
CA ARG A 62 -5.35 19.26 -7.33
C ARG A 62 -4.00 19.58 -7.98
N ASP A 63 -3.17 20.36 -7.31
CA ASP A 63 -1.84 20.79 -7.72
C ASP A 63 -0.71 19.81 -7.31
N PHE A 64 -1.06 18.66 -6.71
CA PHE A 64 -0.07 17.61 -6.42
C PHE A 64 0.49 17.03 -7.72
N GLY A 65 1.81 16.95 -7.81
CA GLY A 65 2.55 16.34 -8.91
C GLY A 65 3.51 15.28 -8.40
N ILE A 66 3.71 14.22 -9.17
CA ILE A 66 4.69 13.17 -8.86
C ILE A 66 5.42 12.76 -10.14
N ASN A 67 6.72 12.97 -10.18
CA ASN A 67 7.52 12.69 -11.37
C ASN A 67 8.60 11.67 -11.06
N LEU A 68 8.81 10.72 -11.97
CA LEU A 68 9.90 9.75 -11.87
C LEU A 68 11.17 10.33 -12.50
N MET A 69 12.25 10.33 -11.72
CA MET A 69 13.58 10.77 -12.13
C MET A 69 14.52 9.58 -12.13
N GLN A 70 15.11 9.29 -13.28
CA GLN A 70 16.14 8.26 -13.37
C GLN A 70 17.52 8.88 -13.08
N ARG A 71 18.30 8.17 -12.26
CA ARG A 71 19.67 8.52 -11.89
C ARG A 71 20.54 7.27 -12.05
N ASN A 72 21.86 7.46 -12.04
CA ASN A 72 22.82 6.35 -12.17
C ASN A 72 22.70 5.29 -11.06
N GLN A 73 22.12 5.66 -9.91
CA GLN A 73 21.91 4.80 -8.73
C GLN A 73 20.46 4.30 -8.61
N GLY A 74 19.67 4.40 -9.69
CA GLY A 74 18.28 3.92 -9.72
C GLY A 74 17.24 5.02 -9.88
N ILE A 75 16.03 4.74 -9.41
CA ILE A 75 14.87 5.64 -9.54
C ILE A 75 14.73 6.58 -8.34
N LYS A 76 14.19 7.77 -8.60
CA LYS A 76 13.81 8.73 -7.56
C LYS A 76 12.46 9.34 -7.90
N LEU A 77 11.59 9.51 -6.91
CA LEU A 77 10.32 10.20 -7.06
C LEU A 77 10.48 11.66 -6.63
N ARG A 78 10.13 12.59 -7.51
CA ARG A 78 10.00 14.01 -7.20
C ARG A 78 8.53 14.32 -6.92
N LEU A 79 8.26 14.71 -5.70
CA LEU A 79 6.93 15.13 -5.24
C LEU A 79 6.85 16.65 -5.28
N GLU A 80 5.74 17.15 -5.81
CA GLU A 80 5.41 18.56 -5.89
C GLU A 80 4.09 18.78 -5.15
N ASN A 81 4.06 19.73 -4.23
CA ASN A 81 2.85 20.08 -3.47
C ASN A 81 2.24 18.90 -2.69
N ALA A 82 3.07 18.00 -2.15
CA ALA A 82 2.61 16.85 -1.36
C ALA A 82 2.03 17.28 0.01
N PRO A 83 1.11 16.48 0.59
CA PRO A 83 0.63 16.67 1.96
C PRO A 83 1.78 16.77 2.97
N ALA A 84 1.87 17.88 3.71
CA ALA A 84 2.93 18.06 4.71
C ALA A 84 2.87 17.04 5.85
N ALA A 85 1.68 16.48 6.14
CA ALA A 85 1.46 15.47 7.17
C ALA A 85 2.24 14.16 6.93
N ALA A 86 2.68 13.89 5.70
CA ALA A 86 3.55 12.76 5.39
C ALA A 86 5.00 12.92 5.86
N PHE A 87 5.36 14.11 6.39
CA PHE A 87 6.72 14.48 6.76
C PHE A 87 6.80 14.85 8.24
N VAL A 88 7.93 14.50 8.87
CA VAL A 88 8.33 14.94 10.20
C VAL A 88 9.70 15.61 10.05
N ASP A 89 9.80 16.88 10.45
CA ASP A 89 11.02 17.70 10.31
C ASP A 89 11.62 17.68 8.89
N GLY A 90 10.74 17.74 7.88
CA GLY A 90 11.13 17.73 6.47
C GLY A 90 11.55 16.37 5.92
N LYS A 91 11.55 15.31 6.73
CA LYS A 91 11.83 13.92 6.31
C LYS A 91 10.53 13.14 6.21
N MET A 92 10.34 12.42 5.10
CA MET A 92 9.15 11.58 4.93
C MET A 92 9.13 10.46 5.95
N ILE A 93 7.95 10.16 6.50
CA ILE A 93 7.74 9.00 7.36
C ILE A 93 8.13 7.73 6.59
N GLN A 94 8.92 6.86 7.23
CA GLN A 94 9.47 5.65 6.62
C GLN A 94 8.42 4.76 5.95
N GLY A 95 7.37 4.38 6.69
CA GLY A 95 6.31 3.52 6.16
C GLY A 95 5.56 4.13 4.97
N ILE A 96 5.34 5.44 4.97
CA ILE A 96 4.73 6.15 3.82
C ILE A 96 5.64 6.06 2.60
N ARG A 97 6.95 6.22 2.79
CA ARG A 97 7.92 6.06 1.70
C ARG A 97 7.89 4.63 1.14
N GLU A 98 7.89 3.61 1.99
CA GLU A 98 7.77 2.21 1.56
C GLU A 98 6.47 1.96 0.78
N HIS A 99 5.34 2.50 1.24
CA HIS A 99 4.06 2.41 0.55
C HIS A 99 4.06 3.09 -0.81
N LEU A 100 4.69 4.26 -0.96
CA LEU A 100 4.82 4.92 -2.27
C LEU A 100 5.51 4.04 -3.30
N PHE A 101 6.54 3.30 -2.88
CA PHE A 101 7.26 2.39 -3.76
C PHE A 101 6.54 1.05 -3.95
N ALA A 102 5.72 0.60 -3.00
CA ALA A 102 4.78 -0.51 -3.20
C ALA A 102 3.71 -0.15 -4.26
N VAL A 103 3.15 1.06 -4.20
CA VAL A 103 2.22 1.58 -5.22
C VAL A 103 2.85 1.53 -6.61
N LEU A 104 4.09 2.03 -6.72
CA LEU A 104 4.84 2.02 -7.98
C LEU A 104 5.06 0.60 -8.50
N ARG A 105 5.56 -0.30 -7.64
CA ARG A 105 5.82 -1.72 -7.96
C ARG A 105 4.57 -2.39 -8.51
N ASP A 106 3.46 -2.29 -7.80
CA ASP A 106 2.25 -3.05 -8.11
C ASP A 106 1.55 -2.53 -9.36
N ILE A 107 1.48 -1.21 -9.55
CA ILE A 107 0.87 -0.62 -10.75
C ILE A 107 1.64 -1.01 -12.03
N ILE A 108 2.98 -0.95 -12.01
CA ILE A 108 3.80 -1.36 -13.17
C ILE A 108 3.63 -2.85 -13.43
N TYR A 109 3.79 -3.68 -12.40
CA TYR A 109 3.77 -5.13 -12.53
C TYR A 109 2.41 -5.61 -13.06
N THR A 110 1.32 -5.12 -12.48
CA THR A 110 -0.01 -5.50 -12.94
C THR A 110 -0.30 -5.04 -14.37
N HIS A 111 0.18 -3.87 -14.78
CA HIS A 111 -0.01 -3.42 -16.16
C HIS A 111 0.78 -4.26 -17.17
N ASN A 112 2.06 -4.51 -16.90
CA ASN A 112 2.94 -5.17 -17.86
C ASN A 112 2.80 -6.70 -17.85
N GLU A 113 2.83 -7.31 -16.66
CA GLU A 113 2.98 -8.75 -16.49
C GLU A 113 1.65 -9.48 -16.29
N ILE A 114 0.56 -8.75 -16.02
CA ILE A 114 -0.78 -9.33 -15.80
C ILE A 114 -1.74 -8.92 -16.92
N GLN A 115 -1.91 -7.62 -17.15
CA GLN A 115 -2.82 -7.12 -18.19
C GLN A 115 -2.18 -7.16 -19.59
N GLY A 116 -0.86 -7.00 -19.66
CA GLY A 116 -0.08 -7.03 -20.90
C GLY A 116 0.34 -8.43 -21.35
N ASP A 117 0.19 -9.46 -20.51
CA ASP A 117 0.58 -10.83 -20.84
C ASP A 117 -0.50 -11.52 -21.69
N PRO A 118 -0.23 -11.83 -22.96
CA PRO A 118 -1.20 -12.49 -23.84
C PRO A 118 -1.51 -13.94 -23.44
N THR A 119 -0.71 -14.55 -22.55
CA THR A 119 -0.94 -15.90 -22.04
C THR A 119 -1.95 -15.93 -20.89
N LEU A 120 -2.18 -14.79 -20.22
CA LEU A 120 -3.12 -14.65 -19.10
C LEU A 120 -4.49 -14.13 -19.55
N ASP A 121 -5.36 -15.05 -19.96
CA ASP A 121 -6.80 -14.78 -20.14
C ASP A 121 -7.55 -14.60 -18.79
N LEU A 122 -7.74 -13.34 -18.36
CA LEU A 122 -8.45 -12.99 -17.12
C LEU A 122 -9.97 -13.25 -17.14
N SER A 123 -10.53 -13.78 -18.23
CA SER A 123 -11.91 -14.29 -18.24
C SER A 123 -12.01 -15.72 -17.67
N LYS A 124 -10.87 -16.39 -17.47
CA LYS A 124 -10.79 -17.75 -16.91
C LYS A 124 -10.39 -17.71 -15.44
N SER A 125 -11.13 -18.46 -14.62
CA SER A 125 -10.92 -18.56 -13.17
C SER A 125 -9.48 -18.95 -12.79
N GLU A 126 -8.91 -19.98 -13.42
CA GLU A 126 -7.55 -20.45 -13.15
C GLU A 126 -6.48 -19.38 -13.38
N HIS A 127 -6.69 -18.54 -14.40
CA HIS A 127 -5.78 -17.45 -14.73
C HIS A 127 -5.96 -16.25 -13.79
N MET A 128 -7.18 -16.01 -13.28
CA MET A 128 -7.42 -15.01 -12.23
C MET A 128 -6.68 -15.37 -10.95
N THR A 129 -6.80 -16.61 -10.47
CA THR A 129 -6.06 -17.09 -9.29
C THR A 129 -4.55 -17.01 -9.51
N SER A 130 -4.08 -17.39 -10.71
CA SER A 130 -2.67 -17.28 -11.07
C SER A 130 -2.18 -15.83 -11.07
N ALA A 131 -2.99 -14.90 -11.55
CA ALA A 131 -2.68 -13.47 -11.52
C ALA A 131 -2.56 -12.93 -10.09
N VAL A 132 -3.51 -13.28 -9.19
CA VAL A 132 -3.43 -12.94 -7.77
C VAL A 132 -2.14 -13.47 -7.15
N PHE A 133 -1.83 -14.75 -7.38
CA PHE A 133 -0.60 -15.36 -6.91
C PHE A 133 0.66 -14.65 -7.44
N HIS A 134 0.69 -14.30 -8.73
CA HIS A 134 1.83 -13.59 -9.33
C HIS A 134 2.04 -12.21 -8.72
N ILE A 135 0.96 -11.45 -8.48
CA ILE A 135 1.03 -10.13 -7.82
C ILE A 135 1.58 -10.28 -6.40
N LEU A 136 1.03 -11.19 -5.59
CA LEU A 136 1.48 -11.43 -4.21
C LEU A 136 2.94 -11.93 -4.15
N ARG A 137 3.34 -12.79 -5.12
CA ARG A 137 4.73 -13.26 -5.25
C ARG A 137 5.67 -12.12 -5.60
N ASN A 138 5.32 -11.27 -6.56
CA ASN A 138 6.12 -10.11 -6.95
C ASN A 138 6.26 -9.10 -5.80
N ALA A 139 5.19 -8.94 -5.00
CA ALA A 139 5.20 -8.14 -3.79
C ALA A 139 6.02 -8.76 -2.64
N ARG A 140 6.52 -9.99 -2.80
CA ARG A 140 7.32 -10.75 -1.82
C ARG A 140 6.59 -11.02 -0.50
N VAL A 141 5.25 -11.10 -0.55
CA VAL A 141 4.42 -11.39 0.63
C VAL A 141 4.13 -12.90 0.78
N LEU A 142 4.46 -13.70 -0.23
CA LEU A 142 4.43 -15.16 -0.14
C LEU A 142 5.80 -15.67 0.30
N ARG A 143 5.92 -16.07 1.57
CA ARG A 143 7.16 -16.60 2.15
C ARG A 143 7.10 -18.13 2.22
N PRO A 144 7.94 -18.87 1.47
CA PRO A 144 7.97 -20.33 1.57
C PRO A 144 8.54 -20.76 2.93
N SER A 145 8.20 -21.97 3.36
CA SER A 145 8.77 -22.60 4.57
C SER A 145 8.50 -21.82 5.88
N VAL A 146 7.36 -21.14 5.95
CA VAL A 146 6.83 -20.51 7.18
C VAL A 146 5.55 -21.24 7.56
N ASP A 147 5.42 -21.63 8.83
CA ASP A 147 4.18 -22.22 9.34
C ASP A 147 3.03 -21.19 9.26
N PRO A 148 1.77 -21.62 9.05
CA PRO A 148 0.64 -20.69 8.95
C PRO A 148 0.51 -19.80 10.18
N ASN A 149 0.70 -18.49 10.01
CA ASN A 149 0.71 -17.54 11.12
C ASN A 149 0.02 -16.19 10.83
N ILE A 150 -0.53 -15.97 9.63
CA ILE A 150 -1.25 -14.74 9.27
C ILE A 150 -2.74 -14.87 9.62
N VAL A 151 -3.27 -13.87 10.33
CA VAL A 151 -4.70 -13.73 10.61
C VAL A 151 -5.27 -12.57 9.81
N VAL A 152 -6.23 -12.85 8.94
CA VAL A 152 -7.01 -11.83 8.22
C VAL A 152 -8.06 -11.25 9.15
N CYS A 153 -8.07 -9.91 9.30
CA CYS A 153 -9.05 -9.20 10.11
C CYS A 153 -9.87 -8.25 9.22
N TRP A 154 -11.18 -8.48 9.19
CA TRP A 154 -12.16 -7.58 8.56
C TRP A 154 -12.97 -6.82 9.63
N GLY A 155 -13.44 -5.64 9.26
CA GLY A 155 -14.32 -4.83 10.09
C GLY A 155 -14.52 -3.43 9.52
N GLY A 156 -15.36 -2.62 10.16
CA GLY A 156 -15.72 -1.29 9.66
C GLY A 156 -14.58 -0.27 9.71
N HIS A 157 -14.54 0.64 8.73
CA HIS A 157 -13.66 1.81 8.75
C HIS A 157 -14.07 2.86 9.80
N SER A 158 -15.36 2.94 10.12
CA SER A 158 -15.95 3.84 11.13
C SER A 158 -16.63 3.01 12.21
N ILE A 159 -16.01 2.99 13.39
CA ILE A 159 -16.41 2.18 14.53
C ILE A 159 -16.33 2.99 15.82
N GLY A 160 -17.11 2.59 16.82
CA GLY A 160 -17.12 3.23 18.13
C GLY A 160 -15.78 3.07 18.88
N ARG A 161 -15.58 3.87 19.93
CA ARG A 161 -14.34 3.77 20.73
C ARG A 161 -14.18 2.41 21.41
N GLU A 162 -15.29 1.86 21.92
CA GLU A 162 -15.33 0.56 22.55
C GLU A 162 -14.90 -0.56 21.58
N GLU A 163 -15.48 -0.60 20.38
CA GLU A 163 -15.11 -1.53 19.32
C GLU A 163 -13.64 -1.36 18.92
N TYR A 164 -13.18 -0.12 18.74
CA TYR A 164 -11.78 0.15 18.40
C TYR A 164 -10.81 -0.33 19.50
N ASP A 165 -11.14 -0.12 20.77
CA ASP A 165 -10.34 -0.62 21.89
C ASP A 165 -10.34 -2.15 21.97
N TYR A 166 -11.49 -2.79 21.70
CA TYR A 166 -11.59 -4.25 21.62
C TYR A 166 -10.75 -4.83 20.48
N THR A 167 -10.77 -4.23 19.28
CA THR A 167 -9.94 -4.71 18.16
C THR A 167 -8.44 -4.62 18.46
N LYS A 168 -7.99 -3.62 19.23
CA LYS A 168 -6.61 -3.55 19.71
C LYS A 168 -6.29 -4.66 20.71
N GLU A 169 -7.20 -4.98 21.64
CA GLU A 169 -6.97 -6.06 22.60
C GLU A 169 -6.87 -7.41 21.88
N VAL A 170 -7.76 -7.68 20.92
CA VAL A 170 -7.69 -8.88 20.06
C VAL A 170 -6.35 -8.94 19.33
N GLY A 171 -5.93 -7.85 18.70
CA GLY A 171 -4.61 -7.77 18.04
C GLY A 171 -3.45 -7.99 19.00
N TYR A 172 -3.52 -7.45 20.22
CA TYR A 172 -2.51 -7.69 21.25
C TYR A 172 -2.40 -9.17 21.62
N GLN A 173 -3.54 -9.86 21.74
CA GLN A 173 -3.57 -11.31 21.98
C GLN A 173 -2.99 -12.13 20.82
N PHE A 174 -3.17 -11.68 19.56
CA PHE A 174 -2.48 -12.26 18.40
C PHE A 174 -0.97 -12.08 18.50
N GLY A 175 -0.51 -10.85 18.76
CA GLY A 175 0.91 -10.55 18.88
C GLY A 175 1.60 -11.32 20.01
N LEU A 176 0.94 -11.54 21.14
CA LEU A 176 1.47 -12.37 22.24
C LEU A 176 1.70 -13.83 21.85
N ARG A 177 1.06 -14.31 20.77
CA ARG A 177 1.17 -15.68 20.25
C ARG A 177 2.00 -15.75 18.96
N GLY A 178 2.65 -14.64 18.57
CA GLY A 178 3.46 -14.57 17.36
C GLY A 178 2.68 -14.65 16.05
N LEU A 179 1.37 -14.36 16.09
CA LEU A 179 0.54 -14.28 14.89
C LEU A 179 0.72 -12.91 14.22
N ASP A 180 0.80 -12.93 12.90
CA ASP A 180 0.86 -11.77 12.02
C ASP A 180 -0.56 -11.33 11.64
N VAL A 181 -0.70 -10.08 11.15
CA VAL A 181 -2.02 -9.48 10.89
C VAL A 181 -2.11 -9.01 9.45
N CYS A 182 -3.19 -9.40 8.76
CA CYS A 182 -3.56 -8.92 7.44
C CYS A 182 -4.89 -8.13 7.51
N THR A 183 -4.95 -6.92 6.94
CA THR A 183 -6.19 -6.12 6.89
C THR A 183 -6.36 -5.39 5.56
N GLY A 184 -7.49 -4.68 5.43
CA GLY A 184 -7.81 -3.79 4.33
C GLY A 184 -7.14 -2.42 4.33
N CYS A 185 -6.03 -2.22 5.05
CA CYS A 185 -5.23 -0.98 5.13
C CYS A 185 -5.87 0.23 5.83
N GLY A 186 -7.20 0.35 5.87
CA GLY A 186 -7.92 1.55 6.30
C GLY A 186 -7.96 1.84 7.81
N PRO A 187 -8.78 2.82 8.22
CA PRO A 187 -8.96 3.18 9.63
C PRO A 187 -9.83 2.15 10.38
N GLY A 188 -10.26 2.50 11.60
CA GLY A 188 -11.15 1.66 12.40
C GLY A 188 -10.57 0.26 12.69
N ALA A 189 -11.36 -0.77 12.39
CA ALA A 189 -11.04 -2.17 12.66
C ALA A 189 -9.89 -2.70 11.78
N MET A 190 -9.54 -2.00 10.70
CA MET A 190 -8.40 -2.36 9.85
C MET A 190 -7.06 -1.86 10.41
N LYS A 191 -7.09 -0.97 11.42
CA LYS A 191 -5.90 -0.39 12.09
C LYS A 191 -5.71 -0.91 13.51
N GLY A 192 -6.80 -1.10 14.26
CA GLY A 192 -6.75 -1.50 15.67
C GLY A 192 -5.94 -2.78 15.93
N PRO A 193 -6.21 -3.90 15.24
CA PRO A 193 -5.50 -5.16 15.45
C PRO A 193 -3.99 -5.04 15.24
N MET A 194 -3.54 -4.33 14.20
CA MET A 194 -2.10 -4.11 13.95
C MET A 194 -1.44 -3.37 15.12
N LYS A 195 -2.08 -2.31 15.64
CA LYS A 195 -1.54 -1.56 16.81
C LYS A 195 -1.41 -2.43 18.04
N GLY A 196 -2.40 -3.29 18.30
CA GLY A 196 -2.33 -4.27 19.39
C GLY A 196 -1.20 -5.27 19.19
N ALA A 197 -1.15 -5.87 18.00
CA ALA A 197 -0.17 -6.88 17.64
C ALA A 197 1.27 -6.37 17.76
N THR A 198 1.53 -5.12 17.39
CA THR A 198 2.85 -4.48 17.60
C THR A 198 3.30 -4.48 19.06
N ILE A 199 2.40 -4.21 20.00
CA ILE A 199 2.74 -4.28 21.43
C ILE A 199 2.95 -5.73 21.87
N GLY A 200 2.13 -6.66 21.39
CA GLY A 200 2.27 -8.10 21.68
C GLY A 200 3.59 -8.67 21.17
N HIS A 201 3.92 -8.43 19.90
CA HIS A 201 5.19 -8.81 19.27
C HIS A 201 6.39 -8.21 20.00
N ALA A 202 6.33 -6.93 20.38
CA ALA A 202 7.42 -6.29 21.14
C ALA A 202 7.66 -6.98 22.50
N LYS A 203 6.61 -7.40 23.22
CA LYS A 203 6.75 -8.15 24.47
C LYS A 203 7.36 -9.53 24.25
N GLN A 204 7.04 -10.18 23.14
CA GLN A 204 7.62 -11.47 22.74
C GLN A 204 8.98 -11.36 22.03
N ARG A 205 9.54 -10.15 21.89
CA ARG A 205 10.79 -9.86 21.17
C ARG A 205 10.76 -10.31 19.70
N ILE A 206 9.58 -10.30 19.07
CA ILE A 206 9.40 -10.57 17.65
C ILE A 206 9.66 -9.28 16.88
N ALA A 207 10.83 -9.19 16.24
CA ALA A 207 11.23 -8.01 15.47
C ALA A 207 10.67 -7.98 14.03
N GLY A 208 10.32 -9.15 13.48
CA GLY A 208 9.91 -9.33 12.08
C GLY A 208 8.40 -9.54 11.88
N GLY A 209 7.57 -9.03 12.79
CA GLY A 209 6.12 -9.14 12.68
C GLY A 209 5.59 -8.54 11.38
N ARG A 210 4.65 -9.23 10.74
CA ARG A 210 4.10 -8.84 9.43
C ARG A 210 2.74 -8.18 9.62
N TYR A 211 2.62 -6.98 9.07
CA TYR A 211 1.40 -6.20 9.01
C TYR A 211 1.07 -5.99 7.54
N LEU A 212 0.39 -6.98 6.97
CA LEU A 212 0.02 -7.04 5.56
C LEU A 212 -1.22 -6.18 5.32
N GLY A 213 -1.13 -5.28 4.36
CA GLY A 213 -2.22 -4.45 3.91
C GLY A 213 -2.58 -4.77 2.47
N LEU A 214 -3.82 -5.19 2.23
CA LEU A 214 -4.36 -5.43 0.89
C LEU A 214 -5.39 -4.36 0.54
N THR A 215 -5.13 -3.62 -0.52
CA THR A 215 -6.01 -2.56 -1.04
C THR A 215 -6.09 -2.62 -2.57
N GLU A 216 -6.88 -1.74 -3.16
CA GLU A 216 -7.03 -1.61 -4.62
C GLU A 216 -7.31 -0.13 -4.99
N PRO A 217 -7.11 0.29 -6.25
CA PRO A 217 -7.20 1.70 -6.64
C PRO A 217 -8.52 2.42 -6.34
N GLY A 218 -9.65 1.72 -6.38
CA GLY A 218 -10.98 2.27 -6.15
C GLY A 218 -11.22 2.70 -4.70
N ILE A 219 -10.58 2.04 -3.73
CA ILE A 219 -10.80 2.24 -2.30
C ILE A 219 -9.62 2.89 -1.58
N ILE A 220 -8.39 2.79 -2.12
CA ILE A 220 -7.18 3.26 -1.41
C ILE A 220 -7.27 4.74 -0.99
N ALA A 221 -7.99 5.58 -1.74
CA ALA A 221 -8.17 6.99 -1.39
C ALA A 221 -9.15 7.21 -0.23
N SER A 222 -10.17 6.36 -0.10
CA SER A 222 -11.15 6.42 0.99
C SER A 222 -10.65 5.69 2.25
N GLU A 223 -9.83 4.66 2.06
CA GLU A 223 -9.24 3.84 3.12
C GLU A 223 -7.71 3.82 2.99
N PRO A 224 -7.04 4.98 3.17
CA PRO A 224 -5.61 5.08 2.95
C PRO A 224 -4.82 4.22 3.93
N PRO A 225 -3.72 3.59 3.47
CA PRO A 225 -2.98 2.65 4.29
C PRO A 225 -2.36 3.31 5.51
N ASN A 226 -2.59 2.73 6.69
CA ASN A 226 -1.93 3.20 7.89
C ASN A 226 -0.41 2.96 7.83
N PRO A 227 0.46 3.91 8.23
CA PRO A 227 1.92 3.71 8.21
C PRO A 227 2.47 2.57 9.08
N ILE A 228 1.63 1.90 9.89
CA ILE A 228 1.99 0.67 10.61
C ILE A 228 2.03 -0.57 9.70
N VAL A 229 1.31 -0.53 8.57
CA VAL A 229 1.40 -1.55 7.52
C VAL A 229 2.84 -1.55 7.02
N ASN A 230 3.52 -2.70 7.08
CA ASN A 230 4.91 -2.83 6.62
C ASN A 230 5.03 -3.67 5.34
N GLU A 231 3.95 -4.31 4.92
CA GLU A 231 3.84 -4.99 3.63
C GLU A 231 2.54 -4.51 2.96
N LEU A 232 2.63 -3.58 2.01
CA LEU A 232 1.47 -3.11 1.24
C LEU A 232 1.41 -3.83 -0.12
N VAL A 233 0.22 -4.26 -0.52
CA VAL A 233 -0.06 -4.76 -1.87
C VAL A 233 -1.29 -4.08 -2.44
N ILE A 234 -1.18 -3.59 -3.67
CA ILE A 234 -2.28 -3.02 -4.45
C ILE A 234 -2.73 -4.02 -5.51
N LEU A 235 -3.92 -4.56 -5.34
CA LEU A 235 -4.58 -5.43 -6.31
C LEU A 235 -5.31 -4.58 -7.36
N PRO A 236 -5.55 -5.07 -8.58
CA PRO A 236 -6.15 -4.27 -9.65
C PRO A 236 -7.62 -3.95 -9.43
N ASP A 237 -8.34 -4.78 -8.69
CA ASP A 237 -9.78 -4.69 -8.48
C ASP A 237 -10.21 -5.34 -7.16
N ILE A 238 -11.48 -5.13 -6.80
CA ILE A 238 -12.08 -5.58 -5.54
C ILE A 238 -12.14 -7.11 -5.49
N GLU A 239 -12.47 -7.75 -6.61
CA GLU A 239 -12.60 -9.21 -6.70
C GLU A 239 -11.26 -9.90 -6.41
N LYS A 240 -10.17 -9.44 -7.02
CA LYS A 240 -8.83 -9.99 -6.77
C LYS A 240 -8.28 -9.61 -5.40
N ARG A 241 -8.70 -8.47 -4.83
CA ARG A 241 -8.44 -8.14 -3.42
C ARG A 241 -9.13 -9.13 -2.49
N LEU A 242 -10.38 -9.51 -2.77
CA LEU A 242 -11.11 -10.49 -1.96
C LEU A 242 -10.54 -11.90 -2.10
N GLU A 243 -10.10 -12.29 -3.29
CA GLU A 243 -9.41 -13.58 -3.50
C GLU A 243 -8.03 -13.63 -2.84
N ALA A 244 -7.35 -12.49 -2.71
CA ALA A 244 -6.06 -12.40 -2.03
C ALA A 244 -6.15 -12.49 -0.49
N PHE A 245 -7.31 -12.21 0.09
CA PHE A 245 -7.57 -12.39 1.53
C PHE A 245 -7.80 -13.87 1.85
#